data_AF-Q6VS82-F1
#
_entry.id   AF-Q6VS82-F1
#
_cell.length_a   1.000
_cell.length_b   1.000
_cell.length_c   1.000
_cell.angle_alpha   90.00
_cell.angle_beta   90.00
_cell.angle_gamma   90.00
#
_symmetry.space_group_name_H-M   'P 1'
#
loop_
_entity.id
_entity.type
_entity.pdbx_description
1 polymer ?
#
loop_
_entity_poly.entity_id
_entity_poly.type
_entity_poly.pdbx_seq_one_letter_code
_entity_poly.pdbx_strand_id
1 'polypeptide(L)'
;MSLQLQQGKPVDAEAVRTALLNTAIPCNPEVVEEPERCLRGFVNIPGAMKVLFGQPSVTISFAGDQVIRTEHAGYAMPTATVTPASITPTVANPVVQLAVLTTSNETSVTAAAIPADTNTVEASAAYSGNVYALGTIGYDFGDETRRDTFQQTMFAPEVNGVIVPPDPYDPRQMVEHLDRHPDDSRSLIWTLSLDGDIIYALEPTGAFSSQIYEMFLLMLAGQLEPESSNDFVERVSIPAKLTNRTVELFSGQVLPVVKVHNVRGMYGWKVNTLVDAAMAAIARRVDEAQAPLVRQALSNFLHRVYNDLRNIGNTSRDRALNFAATNIFQAAATFAQAIAQGRQLDIITVEKSPFCRLNSDCWDIRLEFSDPESSRRGRKVFCFTIDVALIMPVTIGEIKSWSLPSRSKES
;
A
#
# COMPACT_ATOMS: atom_id res chain seq x y z
N MET A 1 -29.12 -9.12 0.42
CA MET A 1 -29.10 -9.60 -0.98
C MET A 1 -28.42 -10.97 -0.99
N SER A 2 -28.79 -11.92 -1.87
CA SER A 2 -28.15 -13.25 -1.89
C SER A 2 -26.88 -13.24 -2.72
N LEU A 3 -25.81 -13.84 -2.20
CA LEU A 3 -24.52 -13.96 -2.90
C LEU A 3 -24.63 -14.86 -4.15
N GLN A 4 -25.53 -15.85 -4.15
CA GLN A 4 -25.82 -16.66 -5.35
C GLN A 4 -26.31 -15.78 -6.50
N LEU A 5 -27.28 -14.88 -6.23
CA LEU A 5 -27.80 -13.94 -7.23
C LEU A 5 -26.74 -12.95 -7.72
N GLN A 6 -25.83 -12.51 -6.85
CA GLN A 6 -24.72 -11.62 -7.21
C GLN A 6 -23.71 -12.31 -8.15
N GLN A 7 -23.60 -13.64 -8.12
CA GLN A 7 -22.80 -14.45 -9.06
C GLN A 7 -23.62 -14.97 -10.25
N GLY A 8 -24.86 -14.52 -10.45
CA GLY A 8 -25.75 -15.03 -11.51
C GLY A 8 -26.21 -16.48 -11.33
N LYS A 9 -25.92 -17.11 -10.18
CA LYS A 9 -26.37 -18.46 -9.82
C LYS A 9 -27.83 -18.41 -9.32
N PRO A 10 -28.65 -19.45 -9.58
CA PRO A 10 -29.96 -19.56 -8.95
C PRO A 10 -29.83 -19.64 -7.43
N VAL A 11 -30.87 -19.19 -6.70
CA VAL A 11 -30.94 -19.35 -5.24
C VAL A 11 -31.32 -20.79 -4.92
N ASP A 12 -30.30 -21.61 -4.69
CA ASP A 12 -30.45 -23.00 -4.26
C ASP A 12 -30.18 -23.10 -2.75
N ALA A 13 -31.25 -23.30 -1.98
CA ALA A 13 -31.19 -23.48 -0.54
C ALA A 13 -30.79 -24.92 -0.13
N GLU A 14 -31.02 -25.91 -0.99
CA GLU A 14 -30.65 -27.32 -0.74
C GLU A 14 -29.13 -27.48 -0.91
N ALA A 15 -28.52 -26.84 -1.91
CA ALA A 15 -27.06 -26.76 -2.07
C ALA A 15 -26.39 -26.05 -0.88
N VAL A 16 -26.95 -24.92 -0.41
CA VAL A 16 -26.43 -24.19 0.77
C VAL A 16 -26.53 -25.06 2.03
N ARG A 17 -27.66 -25.72 2.25
CA ARG A 17 -27.85 -26.68 3.35
C ARG A 17 -26.85 -27.84 3.27
N THR A 18 -26.67 -28.40 2.08
CA THR A 18 -25.74 -29.52 1.84
C THR A 18 -24.29 -29.13 2.08
N ALA A 19 -23.87 -27.93 1.64
CA ALA A 19 -22.54 -27.42 1.94
C ALA A 19 -22.32 -27.26 3.45
N LEU A 20 -23.25 -26.60 4.17
CA LEU A 20 -23.15 -26.40 5.62
C LEU A 20 -23.11 -27.71 6.42
N LEU A 21 -23.81 -28.76 5.97
CA LEU A 21 -23.81 -30.08 6.63
C LEU A 21 -22.58 -30.94 6.29
N ASN A 22 -22.00 -30.76 5.09
CA ASN A 22 -20.86 -31.56 4.64
C ASN A 22 -19.50 -30.98 5.03
N THR A 23 -19.41 -29.69 5.33
CA THR A 23 -18.16 -29.05 5.78
C THR A 23 -18.06 -28.89 7.30
N ALA A 24 -19.13 -29.19 8.04
CA ALA A 24 -19.19 -29.10 9.49
C ALA A 24 -18.03 -29.86 10.15
N ILE A 25 -17.40 -29.24 11.15
CA ILE A 25 -16.24 -29.78 11.87
C ILE A 25 -16.75 -30.73 12.96
N PRO A 26 -16.47 -32.05 12.90
CA PRO A 26 -16.93 -32.99 13.92
C PRO A 26 -16.46 -32.60 15.32
N CYS A 27 -17.27 -32.83 16.34
CA CYS A 27 -16.83 -32.68 17.72
C CYS A 27 -15.76 -33.72 18.06
N ASN A 28 -14.66 -33.28 18.67
CA ASN A 28 -13.70 -34.20 19.28
C ASN A 28 -14.31 -34.79 20.56
N PRO A 29 -14.47 -36.12 20.69
CA PRO A 29 -14.97 -36.76 21.91
C PRO A 29 -14.06 -36.55 23.14
N GLU A 30 -12.82 -36.12 22.96
CA GLU A 30 -11.92 -35.73 24.07
C GLU A 30 -12.23 -34.35 24.66
N VAL A 31 -13.12 -33.57 24.02
CA VAL A 31 -13.39 -32.14 24.34
C VAL A 31 -14.87 -31.89 24.68
N VAL A 32 -15.77 -32.81 24.37
CA VAL A 32 -17.22 -32.69 24.60
C VAL A 32 -17.75 -33.96 25.28
N GLU A 33 -18.35 -33.84 26.46
CA GLU A 33 -18.76 -34.98 27.30
C GLU A 33 -19.86 -35.86 26.69
N GLU A 34 -20.69 -35.31 25.80
CA GLU A 34 -21.81 -36.01 25.12
C GLU A 34 -21.73 -35.77 23.59
N PRO A 35 -20.80 -36.44 22.86
CA PRO A 35 -20.47 -36.12 21.46
C PRO A 35 -21.66 -36.25 20.49
N GLU A 36 -22.56 -37.19 20.73
CA GLU A 36 -23.80 -37.41 19.97
C GLU A 36 -24.73 -36.19 19.96
N ARG A 37 -24.65 -35.30 20.96
CA ARG A 37 -25.42 -34.05 20.99
C ARG A 37 -24.92 -33.01 19.98
N CYS A 38 -23.74 -33.18 19.40
CA CYS A 38 -23.22 -32.31 18.33
C CYS A 38 -23.86 -32.53 16.96
N LEU A 39 -24.69 -33.56 16.77
CA LEU A 39 -25.37 -33.90 15.50
C LEU A 39 -24.41 -34.17 14.32
N ARG A 40 -23.96 -33.11 13.63
CA ARG A 40 -23.00 -33.15 12.51
C ARG A 40 -21.70 -32.39 12.80
N GLY A 41 -21.59 -31.74 13.96
CA GLY A 41 -20.45 -30.92 14.34
C GLY A 41 -20.71 -29.41 14.23
N PHE A 42 -19.65 -28.62 14.40
CA PHE A 42 -19.71 -27.15 14.37
C PHE A 42 -19.77 -26.60 12.94
N VAL A 43 -20.55 -25.54 12.74
CA VAL A 43 -20.78 -24.93 11.42
C VAL A 43 -19.49 -24.29 10.87
N ASN A 44 -19.06 -24.75 9.70
CA ASN A 44 -17.82 -24.30 9.04
C ASN A 44 -18.13 -23.39 7.86
N ILE A 45 -18.29 -22.08 8.13
CA ILE A 45 -18.59 -21.09 7.10
C ILE A 45 -17.48 -20.98 6.03
N PRO A 46 -16.17 -20.89 6.36
CA PRO A 46 -15.12 -20.83 5.33
C PRO A 46 -15.11 -22.06 4.42
N GLY A 47 -15.28 -23.26 4.99
CA GLY A 47 -15.41 -24.49 4.20
C GLY A 47 -16.65 -24.50 3.30
N ALA A 48 -17.81 -24.10 3.82
CA ALA A 48 -19.05 -24.05 3.04
C ALA A 48 -18.96 -23.03 1.89
N MET A 49 -18.35 -21.87 2.13
CA MET A 49 -18.07 -20.87 1.09
C MET A 49 -17.14 -21.44 0.00
N LYS A 50 -16.06 -22.14 0.37
CA LYS A 50 -15.16 -22.80 -0.60
C LYS A 50 -15.89 -23.82 -1.48
N VAL A 51 -16.82 -24.59 -0.91
CA VAL A 51 -17.63 -25.57 -1.67
C VAL A 51 -18.64 -24.89 -2.61
N LEU A 52 -19.31 -23.82 -2.18
CA LEU A 52 -20.34 -23.14 -2.99
C LEU A 52 -19.78 -22.20 -4.07
N PHE A 53 -18.58 -21.64 -3.84
CA PHE A 53 -18.06 -20.50 -4.59
C PHE A 53 -16.60 -20.65 -5.07
N GLY A 54 -15.87 -21.69 -4.66
CA GLY A 54 -14.46 -21.90 -5.01
C GLY A 54 -13.48 -21.16 -4.09
N GLN A 55 -12.21 -21.06 -4.51
CA GLN A 55 -11.29 -20.08 -3.90
C GLN A 55 -11.53 -18.70 -4.53
N PRO A 56 -11.53 -17.61 -3.73
CA PRO A 56 -11.61 -16.27 -4.26
C PRO A 56 -10.27 -15.87 -4.89
N SER A 57 -10.29 -15.32 -6.09
CA SER A 57 -9.19 -14.49 -6.60
C SER A 57 -9.52 -13.02 -6.37
N VAL A 58 -8.59 -12.26 -5.83
CA VAL A 58 -8.85 -10.87 -5.39
C VAL A 58 -8.28 -9.89 -6.40
N THR A 59 -9.16 -9.10 -7.03
CA THR A 59 -8.75 -7.96 -7.85
C THR A 59 -9.03 -6.69 -7.07
N ILE A 60 -7.98 -5.97 -6.65
CA ILE A 60 -8.14 -4.68 -5.96
C ILE A 60 -7.99 -3.53 -6.96
N SER A 61 -9.12 -2.90 -7.26
CA SER A 61 -9.16 -1.68 -8.08
C SER A 61 -9.04 -0.45 -7.18
N PHE A 62 -8.12 0.45 -7.52
CA PHE A 62 -7.96 1.75 -6.84
C PHE A 62 -8.75 2.81 -7.61
N ALA A 63 -9.75 3.41 -6.97
CA ALA A 63 -10.62 4.41 -7.58
C ALA A 63 -10.67 5.65 -6.67
N GLY A 64 -9.61 6.46 -6.73
CA GLY A 64 -9.40 7.59 -5.82
C GLY A 64 -9.31 7.13 -4.36
N ASP A 65 -10.09 7.76 -3.48
CA ASP A 65 -10.14 7.46 -2.03
C ASP A 65 -10.78 6.10 -1.67
N GLN A 66 -11.16 5.28 -2.66
CA GLN A 66 -11.78 3.97 -2.45
C GLN A 66 -10.87 2.83 -2.92
N VAL A 67 -10.56 1.91 -1.99
CA VAL A 67 -9.95 0.61 -2.28
C VAL A 67 -11.06 -0.40 -2.52
N ILE A 68 -11.33 -0.72 -3.78
CA ILE A 68 -12.42 -1.63 -4.17
C ILE A 68 -11.86 -3.05 -4.30
N ARG A 69 -11.95 -3.82 -3.21
CA ARG A 69 -11.69 -5.25 -3.17
C ARG A 69 -12.80 -6.00 -3.92
N THR A 70 -12.50 -6.51 -5.12
CA THR A 70 -13.43 -7.30 -5.94
C THR A 70 -13.02 -8.77 -5.85
N GLU A 71 -13.83 -9.58 -5.17
CA GLU A 71 -13.60 -11.02 -5.04
C GLU A 71 -14.24 -11.75 -6.25
N HIS A 72 -13.41 -12.25 -7.15
CA HIS A 72 -13.78 -13.10 -8.28
C HIS A 72 -13.86 -14.57 -7.84
N ALA A 73 -14.72 -15.37 -8.46
CA ALA A 73 -15.12 -16.69 -7.93
C ALA A 73 -15.02 -17.84 -8.94
N GLY A 74 -14.04 -18.73 -8.73
CA GLY A 74 -13.91 -20.04 -9.41
C GLY A 74 -13.22 -20.00 -10.79
N TYR A 75 -12.75 -21.13 -11.35
CA TYR A 75 -12.71 -22.52 -10.85
C TYR A 75 -11.59 -23.32 -11.53
N ALA A 76 -10.93 -24.21 -10.78
CA ALA A 76 -10.39 -25.48 -11.29
C ALA A 76 -10.26 -26.49 -10.13
N MET A 77 -10.45 -27.79 -10.39
CA MET A 77 -10.34 -28.88 -9.41
C MET A 77 -9.75 -30.14 -10.06
N PRO A 78 -8.65 -30.69 -9.52
CA PRO A 78 -8.31 -32.11 -9.65
C PRO A 78 -8.86 -32.88 -8.44
N THR A 79 -9.48 -34.04 -8.68
CA THR A 79 -9.93 -34.95 -7.61
C THR A 79 -8.78 -35.74 -6.99
N ALA A 80 -8.76 -35.86 -5.65
CA ALA A 80 -7.91 -36.80 -4.93
C ALA A 80 -8.76 -37.69 -4.00
N THR A 81 -8.61 -39.00 -4.10
CA THR A 81 -9.22 -40.00 -3.22
C THR A 81 -8.39 -40.18 -1.95
N VAL A 82 -9.02 -40.16 -0.77
CA VAL A 82 -8.32 -40.31 0.53
C VAL A 82 -8.64 -41.67 1.15
N THR A 83 -7.59 -42.46 1.42
CA THR A 83 -7.62 -43.60 2.36
C THR A 83 -6.90 -43.21 3.65
N PRO A 84 -7.57 -43.25 4.83
CA PRO A 84 -6.93 -42.93 6.10
C PRO A 84 -6.15 -44.12 6.68
N ALA A 85 -5.03 -43.82 7.35
CA ALA A 85 -4.31 -44.77 8.20
C ALA A 85 -4.18 -44.17 9.62
N SER A 86 -4.31 -45.01 10.65
CA SER A 86 -4.45 -44.57 12.05
C SER A 86 -3.16 -44.76 12.85
N ILE A 87 -2.85 -43.81 13.75
CA ILE A 87 -1.96 -44.03 14.89
C ILE A 87 -2.45 -43.25 16.12
N THR A 88 -2.22 -43.80 17.31
CA THR A 88 -2.73 -43.32 18.61
C THR A 88 -1.73 -42.46 19.38
N PRO A 89 -2.17 -41.45 20.15
CA PRO A 89 -1.34 -40.75 21.13
C PRO A 89 -1.29 -41.48 22.50
N THR A 90 -0.23 -41.25 23.28
CA THR A 90 -0.08 -41.73 24.66
C THR A 90 0.02 -40.55 25.62
N VAL A 91 -0.64 -40.62 26.78
CA VAL A 91 -0.85 -39.48 27.69
C VAL A 91 0.34 -39.25 28.64
N ALA A 92 0.73 -37.99 28.83
CA ALA A 92 1.50 -37.52 29.98
C ALA A 92 1.12 -36.06 30.37
N ASN A 93 1.05 -35.79 31.67
CA ASN A 93 0.69 -34.53 32.36
C ASN A 93 1.31 -34.63 33.80
N PRO A 94 1.21 -33.66 34.74
CA PRO A 94 0.72 -32.27 34.69
C PRO A 94 1.91 -31.29 34.46
N VAL A 95 2.06 -30.02 34.92
CA VAL A 95 1.46 -29.20 36.00
C VAL A 95 1.51 -27.70 35.65
N VAL A 96 0.64 -26.89 36.25
CA VAL A 96 0.58 -25.42 36.14
C VAL A 96 1.00 -24.76 37.46
N GLN A 97 1.68 -23.60 37.39
CA GLN A 97 1.82 -22.70 38.55
C GLN A 97 1.72 -21.23 38.11
N LEU A 98 1.17 -20.37 38.98
CA LEU A 98 0.72 -19.02 38.68
C LEU A 98 1.55 -17.96 39.45
N ALA A 99 1.83 -16.81 38.83
CA ALA A 99 2.50 -15.67 39.45
C ALA A 99 1.76 -14.35 39.18
N VAL A 100 1.94 -13.35 40.05
CA VAL A 100 1.06 -12.17 40.19
C VAL A 100 1.75 -10.87 39.74
N LEU A 101 0.96 -9.89 39.29
CA LEU A 101 1.42 -8.58 38.83
C LEU A 101 2.04 -7.71 39.93
N THR A 102 2.98 -6.85 39.53
CA THR A 102 3.31 -5.59 40.22
C THR A 102 3.44 -4.45 39.20
N THR A 103 3.14 -3.22 39.63
CA THR A 103 3.17 -2.00 38.80
C THR A 103 4.08 -0.94 39.43
N SER A 104 4.69 -0.06 38.62
CA SER A 104 5.51 1.05 39.13
C SER A 104 5.51 2.27 38.19
N ASN A 105 4.80 3.31 38.64
CA ASN A 105 4.94 4.77 38.41
C ASN A 105 5.39 5.33 37.05
N GLU A 106 4.58 6.25 36.53
CA GLU A 106 4.98 7.30 35.59
C GLU A 106 5.67 8.47 36.32
N THR A 107 6.51 9.23 35.61
CA THR A 107 7.09 10.51 36.09
C THR A 107 6.77 11.63 35.11
N SER A 108 6.13 12.70 35.59
CA SER A 108 5.82 13.89 34.80
C SER A 108 7.02 14.84 34.71
N VAL A 109 7.18 15.50 33.56
CA VAL A 109 8.25 16.48 33.32
C VAL A 109 7.64 17.80 32.85
N THR A 110 7.95 18.89 33.55
CA THR A 110 7.37 20.22 33.30
C THR A 110 8.21 20.99 32.28
N ALA A 111 7.60 21.46 31.20
CA ALA A 111 8.27 22.32 30.21
C ALA A 111 8.34 23.77 30.71
N ALA A 112 9.53 24.39 30.60
CA ALA A 112 9.73 25.82 30.80
C ALA A 112 9.86 26.53 29.45
N ALA A 113 9.16 27.67 29.28
CA ALA A 113 9.19 28.43 28.04
C ALA A 113 10.26 29.53 28.07
N ILE A 114 10.95 29.72 26.94
CA ILE A 114 11.87 30.84 26.67
C ILE A 114 11.37 31.54 25.40
N PRO A 115 11.36 32.89 25.31
CA PRO A 115 10.94 33.60 24.11
C PRO A 115 11.91 33.37 22.94
N ALA A 116 11.38 33.22 21.72
CA ALA A 116 12.17 33.09 20.50
C ALA A 116 12.46 34.46 19.86
N ASP A 117 13.65 34.62 19.28
CA ASP A 117 14.08 35.79 18.51
C ASP A 117 13.90 35.55 17.00
N THR A 118 13.47 36.54 16.24
CA THR A 118 12.75 36.34 14.97
C THR A 118 13.58 36.67 13.73
N ASN A 119 14.77 36.07 13.59
CA ASN A 119 15.64 36.29 12.41
C ASN A 119 16.41 35.05 11.89
N THR A 120 16.08 33.84 12.34
CA THR A 120 16.57 32.58 11.74
C THR A 120 15.42 31.81 11.10
N VAL A 121 15.60 31.36 9.86
CA VAL A 121 14.70 30.38 9.24
C VAL A 121 15.06 29.01 9.80
N GLU A 122 14.50 28.70 10.97
CA GLU A 122 14.76 27.45 11.67
C GLU A 122 14.14 26.28 10.90
N ALA A 123 14.98 25.34 10.45
CA ALA A 123 14.50 24.10 9.87
C ALA A 123 13.69 23.34 10.93
N SER A 124 12.46 22.93 10.61
CA SER A 124 11.53 22.39 11.60
C SER A 124 12.01 21.05 12.14
N ALA A 125 12.76 21.09 13.25
CA ALA A 125 13.34 19.94 13.95
C ALA A 125 12.30 19.09 14.72
N ALA A 126 11.04 19.17 14.32
CA ALA A 126 9.92 18.43 14.88
C ALA A 126 9.96 16.96 14.40
N TYR A 127 10.97 16.22 14.86
CA TYR A 127 11.07 14.77 14.67
C TYR A 127 9.99 14.05 15.47
N SER A 128 8.81 13.91 14.87
CA SER A 128 7.66 13.16 15.39
C SER A 128 7.89 11.63 15.39
N GLY A 129 8.99 11.17 14.79
CA GLY A 129 9.25 9.78 14.46
C GLY A 129 8.38 9.25 13.31
N ASN A 130 7.51 10.07 12.71
CA ASN A 130 6.72 9.68 11.54
C ASN A 130 7.60 9.73 10.29
N VAL A 131 7.39 8.78 9.37
CA VAL A 131 7.97 8.72 8.03
C VAL A 131 6.84 8.66 7.02
N TYR A 132 6.97 9.40 5.92
CA TYR A 132 6.09 9.28 4.77
C TYR A 132 6.96 9.13 3.52
N ALA A 133 7.31 7.87 3.20
CA ALA A 133 8.29 7.54 2.17
C ALA A 133 7.62 7.20 0.83
N LEU A 134 8.34 7.42 -0.26
CA LEU A 134 8.00 7.00 -1.62
C LEU A 134 9.07 6.05 -2.13
N GLY A 135 8.71 5.15 -3.05
CA GLY A 135 9.68 4.23 -3.66
C GLY A 135 9.04 3.11 -4.45
N THR A 136 9.76 1.99 -4.53
CA THR A 136 9.27 0.67 -4.95
C THR A 136 9.44 -0.32 -3.80
N ILE A 137 8.50 -1.25 -3.65
CA ILE A 137 8.57 -2.29 -2.61
C ILE A 137 9.41 -3.47 -3.10
N GLY A 138 10.12 -4.13 -2.18
CA GLY A 138 10.85 -5.37 -2.42
C GLY A 138 10.84 -6.28 -1.21
N TYR A 139 11.61 -7.36 -1.29
CA TYR A 139 11.89 -8.27 -0.19
C TYR A 139 13.38 -8.62 -0.16
N ASP A 140 13.87 -9.03 1.00
CA ASP A 140 15.22 -9.54 1.23
C ASP A 140 15.18 -10.73 2.21
N PHE A 141 16.15 -11.63 2.09
CA PHE A 141 16.22 -12.85 2.90
C PHE A 141 16.92 -12.67 4.24
N GLY A 142 17.76 -11.65 4.44
CA GLY A 142 18.61 -11.46 5.62
C GLY A 142 19.73 -12.49 5.78
N ASP A 143 19.42 -13.78 5.65
CA ASP A 143 20.34 -14.90 5.88
C ASP A 143 20.10 -16.08 4.92
N GLU A 144 21.11 -16.93 4.74
CA GLU A 144 21.04 -18.11 3.86
C GLU A 144 20.00 -19.14 4.31
N THR A 145 19.72 -19.25 5.61
CA THR A 145 18.77 -20.25 6.12
C THR A 145 17.35 -19.89 5.68
N ARG A 146 17.01 -18.61 5.67
CA ARG A 146 15.74 -18.10 5.15
C ARG A 146 15.64 -18.23 3.63
N ARG A 147 16.69 -17.88 2.89
CA ARG A 147 16.76 -18.12 1.43
C ARG A 147 16.52 -19.60 1.11
N ASP A 148 17.23 -20.49 1.81
CA ASP A 148 17.17 -21.94 1.56
C ASP A 148 15.84 -22.56 1.97
N THR A 149 15.10 -21.92 2.88
CA THR A 149 13.71 -22.27 3.19
C THR A 149 12.82 -22.02 1.96
N PHE A 150 12.83 -20.80 1.40
CA PHE A 150 12.06 -20.50 0.18
C PHE A 150 12.52 -21.34 -1.03
N GLN A 151 13.82 -21.56 -1.19
CA GLN A 151 14.40 -22.43 -2.22
C GLN A 151 13.87 -23.89 -2.17
N GLN A 152 13.37 -24.34 -1.02
CA GLN A 152 12.82 -25.68 -0.79
C GLN A 152 11.29 -25.73 -0.74
N THR A 153 10.61 -24.65 -0.32
CA THR A 153 9.14 -24.61 -0.20
C THR A 153 8.44 -24.05 -1.45
N MET A 154 9.13 -23.27 -2.27
CA MET A 154 8.55 -22.71 -3.50
C MET A 154 8.27 -23.79 -4.55
N PHE A 155 7.12 -23.66 -5.22
CA PHE A 155 6.72 -24.54 -6.32
C PHE A 155 7.67 -24.38 -7.51
N ALA A 156 8.08 -25.50 -8.12
CA ALA A 156 8.89 -25.52 -9.34
C ALA A 156 7.99 -25.30 -10.58
N PRO A 157 8.00 -24.13 -11.23
CA PRO A 157 7.04 -23.82 -12.29
C PRO A 157 7.31 -24.60 -13.57
N GLU A 158 6.25 -25.07 -14.23
CA GLU A 158 6.34 -25.68 -15.56
C GLU A 158 6.18 -24.59 -16.64
N VAL A 159 7.24 -24.37 -17.42
CA VAL A 159 7.28 -23.40 -18.51
C VAL A 159 7.47 -24.14 -19.84
N ASN A 160 6.46 -24.07 -20.72
CA ASN A 160 6.47 -24.72 -22.04
C ASN A 160 6.76 -26.24 -22.00
N GLY A 161 6.29 -26.97 -20.98
CA GLY A 161 6.55 -28.41 -20.81
C GLY A 161 7.88 -28.74 -20.12
N VAL A 162 8.60 -27.75 -19.60
CA VAL A 162 9.85 -27.92 -18.86
C VAL A 162 9.65 -27.45 -17.42
N ILE A 163 9.87 -28.33 -16.44
CA ILE A 163 9.92 -27.95 -15.03
C ILE A 163 11.21 -27.14 -14.81
N VAL A 164 11.06 -25.87 -14.46
CA VAL A 164 12.15 -24.97 -14.08
C VAL A 164 12.37 -25.12 -12.56
N PRO A 165 13.63 -25.14 -12.06
CA PRO A 165 13.86 -25.06 -10.62
C PRO A 165 13.22 -23.80 -10.03
N PRO A 166 12.68 -23.85 -8.80
CA PRO A 166 12.16 -22.65 -8.15
C PRO A 166 13.29 -21.64 -7.95
N ASP A 167 13.06 -20.38 -8.30
CA ASP A 167 14.00 -19.29 -8.06
C ASP A 167 13.39 -18.28 -7.07
N PRO A 168 13.88 -18.22 -5.82
CA PRO A 168 13.38 -17.27 -4.83
C PRO A 168 13.79 -15.82 -5.14
N TYR A 169 14.75 -15.59 -6.04
CA TYR A 169 15.11 -14.27 -6.55
C TYR A 169 14.25 -13.83 -7.74
N ASP A 170 13.42 -14.70 -8.32
CA ASP A 170 12.38 -14.29 -9.27
C ASP A 170 11.15 -13.77 -8.48
N PRO A 171 10.89 -12.45 -8.50
CA PRO A 171 9.79 -11.88 -7.74
C PRO A 171 8.41 -12.35 -8.24
N ARG A 172 8.29 -12.89 -9.46
CA ARG A 172 7.03 -13.48 -9.96
C ARG A 172 6.73 -14.81 -9.27
N GLN A 173 7.72 -15.67 -9.16
CA GLN A 173 7.61 -16.93 -8.42
C GLN A 173 7.40 -16.67 -6.92
N MET A 174 8.07 -15.66 -6.35
CA MET A 174 7.83 -15.25 -4.97
C MET A 174 6.39 -14.75 -4.76
N VAL A 175 5.86 -13.91 -5.65
CA VAL A 175 4.45 -13.47 -5.59
C VAL A 175 3.49 -14.67 -5.67
N GLU A 176 3.71 -15.60 -6.60
CA GLU A 176 2.88 -16.80 -6.76
C GLU A 176 2.94 -17.74 -5.54
N HIS A 177 4.10 -17.84 -4.89
CA HIS A 177 4.26 -18.60 -3.65
C HIS A 177 3.53 -17.95 -2.47
N LEU A 178 3.68 -16.63 -2.30
CA LEU A 178 3.10 -15.88 -1.18
C LEU A 178 1.58 -15.71 -1.29
N ASP A 179 1.00 -15.71 -2.49
CA ASP A 179 -0.46 -15.76 -2.68
C ASP A 179 -1.04 -17.11 -2.18
N ARG A 180 -0.32 -18.21 -2.42
CA ARG A 180 -0.69 -19.55 -1.93
C ARG A 180 -0.38 -19.75 -0.45
N HIS A 181 0.66 -19.09 0.07
CA HIS A 181 1.13 -19.21 1.45
C HIS A 181 1.30 -17.83 2.13
N PRO A 182 0.22 -17.08 2.41
CA PRO A 182 0.32 -15.70 2.91
C PRO A 182 1.01 -15.54 4.26
N ASP A 183 1.10 -16.61 5.06
CA ASP A 183 1.79 -16.59 6.34
C ASP A 183 3.33 -16.56 6.18
N ASP A 184 3.89 -17.10 5.08
CA ASP A 184 5.33 -17.05 4.78
C ASP A 184 5.82 -15.62 4.51
N SER A 185 4.91 -14.72 4.15
CA SER A 185 5.17 -13.28 3.96
C SER A 185 5.77 -12.62 5.22
N ARG A 186 5.54 -13.20 6.41
CA ARG A 186 6.12 -12.73 7.69
C ARG A 186 7.56 -13.16 7.92
N SER A 187 8.09 -14.08 7.11
CA SER A 187 9.49 -14.49 7.19
C SER A 187 10.41 -13.45 6.53
N LEU A 188 9.99 -12.90 5.39
CA LEU A 188 10.80 -11.97 4.58
C LEU A 188 11.02 -10.62 5.26
N ILE A 189 12.21 -10.04 5.04
CA ILE A 189 12.45 -8.62 5.31
C ILE A 189 11.82 -7.84 4.16
N TRP A 190 10.67 -7.22 4.38
CA TRP A 190 10.09 -6.33 3.37
C TRP A 190 10.87 -5.02 3.31
N THR A 191 11.17 -4.55 2.10
CA THR A 191 12.05 -3.41 1.84
C THR A 191 11.33 -2.33 1.04
N LEU A 192 11.75 -1.08 1.22
CA LEU A 192 11.35 0.06 0.39
C LEU A 192 12.61 0.71 -0.20
N SER A 193 12.63 0.82 -1.53
CA SER A 193 13.76 1.36 -2.28
C SER A 193 13.37 2.65 -2.99
N LEU A 194 14.25 3.65 -2.93
CA LEU A 194 14.11 4.92 -3.65
C LEU A 194 15.12 4.90 -4.81
N ASP A 195 14.61 4.81 -6.04
CA ASP A 195 15.40 4.70 -7.29
C ASP A 195 16.44 3.56 -7.34
N GLY A 196 16.25 2.52 -6.52
CA GLY A 196 17.14 1.36 -6.40
C GLY A 196 17.91 1.30 -5.08
N ASP A 197 18.17 2.45 -4.44
CA ASP A 197 18.76 2.49 -3.11
C ASP A 197 17.72 2.07 -2.05
N ILE A 198 18.00 0.98 -1.32
CA ILE A 198 17.10 0.51 -0.27
C ILE A 198 17.22 1.47 0.93
N ILE A 199 16.12 2.15 1.29
CA ILE A 199 16.10 3.21 2.32
C ILE A 199 15.51 2.75 3.66
N TYR A 200 14.59 1.78 3.65
CA TYR A 200 13.92 1.28 4.85
C TYR A 200 13.61 -0.21 4.78
N ALA A 201 13.68 -0.88 5.94
CA ALA A 201 12.99 -2.14 6.18
C ALA A 201 11.61 -1.87 6.79
N LEU A 202 10.57 -2.51 6.24
CA LEU A 202 9.18 -2.31 6.61
C LEU A 202 8.70 -3.42 7.55
N GLU A 203 8.26 -3.07 8.75
CA GLU A 203 7.69 -4.01 9.72
C GLU A 203 6.17 -3.78 9.91
N PRO A 204 5.31 -4.66 9.38
CA PRO A 204 3.88 -4.68 9.71
C PRO A 204 3.62 -5.01 11.18
N THR A 205 2.84 -4.18 11.87
CA THR A 205 2.61 -4.31 13.32
C THR A 205 1.15 -4.14 13.73
N GLY A 206 0.78 -4.75 14.86
CA GLY A 206 -0.57 -4.71 15.41
C GLY A 206 -1.55 -5.64 14.70
N ALA A 207 -2.84 -5.49 15.05
CA ALA A 207 -3.92 -6.37 14.58
C ALA A 207 -4.17 -6.36 13.06
N PHE A 208 -3.63 -5.36 12.34
CA PHE A 208 -3.78 -5.22 10.89
C PHE A 208 -2.58 -5.75 10.10
N SER A 209 -1.60 -6.41 10.75
CA SER A 209 -0.35 -6.88 10.12
C SER A 209 -0.61 -7.70 8.84
N SER A 210 -1.50 -8.69 8.87
CA SER A 210 -1.83 -9.50 7.70
C SER A 210 -2.39 -8.69 6.51
N GLN A 211 -3.15 -7.62 6.76
CA GLN A 211 -3.66 -6.72 5.70
C GLN A 211 -2.55 -5.86 5.08
N ILE A 212 -1.52 -5.55 5.86
CA ILE A 212 -0.35 -4.82 5.37
C ILE A 212 0.53 -5.75 4.53
N TYR A 213 0.73 -7.01 4.96
CA TYR A 213 1.40 -8.05 4.14
C TYR A 213 0.64 -8.34 2.84
N GLU A 214 -0.69 -8.40 2.87
CA GLU A 214 -1.55 -8.51 1.67
C GLU A 214 -1.35 -7.31 0.74
N MET A 215 -1.33 -6.08 1.28
CA MET A 215 -1.07 -4.87 0.49
C MET A 215 0.37 -4.82 -0.07
N PHE A 216 1.37 -5.28 0.69
CA PHE A 216 2.75 -5.40 0.23
C PHE A 216 2.88 -6.37 -0.94
N LEU A 217 2.22 -7.53 -0.86
CA LEU A 217 2.18 -8.53 -1.93
C LEU A 217 1.51 -7.97 -3.19
N LEU A 218 0.38 -7.26 -3.04
CA LEU A 218 -0.33 -6.60 -4.15
C LEU A 218 0.50 -5.48 -4.80
N MET A 219 1.25 -4.72 -3.99
CA MET A 219 2.18 -3.70 -4.50
C MET A 219 3.35 -4.32 -5.26
N LEU A 220 3.94 -5.41 -4.74
CA LEU A 220 5.00 -6.16 -5.40
C LEU A 220 4.50 -6.73 -6.73
N ALA A 221 3.36 -7.42 -6.74
CA ALA A 221 2.74 -7.95 -7.95
C ALA A 221 2.49 -6.87 -9.01
N GLY A 222 1.94 -5.72 -8.61
CA GLY A 222 1.70 -4.58 -9.50
C GLY A 222 2.96 -3.98 -10.13
N GLN A 223 4.13 -4.13 -9.51
CA GLN A 223 5.41 -3.71 -10.10
C GLN A 223 5.96 -4.68 -11.17
N LEU A 224 5.40 -5.89 -11.27
CA LEU A 224 5.85 -6.96 -12.21
C LEU A 224 4.98 -7.05 -13.47
N GLU A 225 3.85 -6.34 -13.47
CA GLU A 225 3.01 -6.07 -14.62
C GLU A 225 3.79 -5.34 -15.73
N PRO A 226 3.43 -5.51 -17.02
CA PRO A 226 4.00 -4.71 -18.11
C PRO A 226 3.71 -3.21 -17.92
N GLU A 227 4.63 -2.32 -18.28
CA GLU A 227 4.46 -0.86 -18.18
C GLU A 227 3.22 -0.31 -18.92
N SER A 228 2.72 -1.05 -19.91
CA SER A 228 1.49 -0.74 -20.66
C SER A 228 0.20 -1.25 -20.00
N SER A 229 0.28 -1.95 -18.87
CA SER A 229 -0.86 -2.43 -18.10
C SER A 229 -1.52 -1.30 -17.31
N ASN A 230 -2.84 -1.35 -17.17
CA ASN A 230 -3.55 -0.45 -16.24
C ASN A 230 -3.37 -0.86 -14.78
N ASP A 231 -2.87 -2.06 -14.52
CA ASP A 231 -2.54 -2.56 -13.19
C ASP A 231 -1.05 -2.37 -12.79
N PHE A 232 -0.22 -1.83 -13.69
CA PHE A 232 1.16 -1.48 -13.41
C PHE A 232 1.29 -0.41 -12.31
N VAL A 233 1.89 -0.78 -11.19
CA VAL A 233 2.22 0.10 -10.06
C VAL A 233 3.65 0.59 -10.26
N GLU A 234 3.80 1.83 -10.73
CA GLU A 234 5.12 2.40 -10.99
C GLU A 234 5.87 2.75 -9.70
N ARG A 235 5.15 3.26 -8.69
CA ARG A 235 5.67 3.66 -7.38
C ARG A 235 4.64 3.41 -6.27
N VAL A 236 5.10 3.36 -5.02
CA VAL A 236 4.27 3.25 -3.82
C VAL A 236 4.51 4.40 -2.85
N SER A 237 3.49 4.72 -2.04
CA SER A 237 3.61 5.59 -0.86
C SER A 237 3.42 4.78 0.43
N ILE A 238 4.30 4.95 1.42
CA ILE A 238 4.27 4.19 2.68
C ILE A 238 4.33 5.15 3.90
N PRO A 239 3.21 5.32 4.64
CA PRO A 239 3.19 5.98 5.94
C PRO A 239 3.63 5.01 7.05
N ALA A 240 4.67 5.37 7.80
CA ALA A 240 5.27 4.50 8.80
C ALA A 240 5.81 5.28 10.01
N LYS A 241 6.22 4.58 11.07
CA LYS A 241 6.88 5.17 12.24
C LYS A 241 8.28 4.61 12.41
N LEU A 242 9.29 5.48 12.33
CA LEU A 242 10.71 5.12 12.49
C LEU A 242 10.98 4.60 13.91
N THR A 243 11.86 3.59 14.00
CA THR A 243 12.25 2.96 15.26
C THR A 243 13.77 3.05 15.46
N ASN A 244 14.22 2.85 16.71
CA ASN A 244 15.64 2.81 17.05
C ASN A 244 16.30 1.45 16.73
N ARG A 245 15.66 0.61 15.90
CA ARG A 245 16.24 -0.66 15.44
C ARG A 245 16.68 -0.54 14.00
N THR A 246 17.72 -1.29 13.68
CA THR A 246 18.10 -1.66 12.32
C THR A 246 17.83 -3.14 12.06
N VAL A 247 17.93 -3.54 10.80
CA VAL A 247 18.06 -4.93 10.36
C VAL A 247 19.23 -4.99 9.37
N GLU A 248 19.92 -6.12 9.32
CA GLU A 248 20.95 -6.42 8.33
C GLU A 248 20.30 -7.21 7.18
N LEU A 249 20.53 -6.77 5.95
CA LEU A 249 20.09 -7.46 4.74
C LEU A 249 21.09 -8.56 4.35
N PHE A 250 20.69 -9.45 3.44
CA PHE A 250 21.54 -10.50 2.86
C PHE A 250 22.84 -9.96 2.22
N SER A 251 22.87 -8.68 1.85
CA SER A 251 24.05 -7.97 1.34
C SER A 251 25.04 -7.49 2.40
N GLY A 252 24.73 -7.66 3.70
CA GLY A 252 25.43 -6.99 4.81
C GLY A 252 25.05 -5.51 4.99
N GLN A 253 24.10 -4.99 4.20
CA GLN A 253 23.62 -3.61 4.34
C GLN A 253 22.72 -3.48 5.57
N VAL A 254 23.10 -2.60 6.50
CA VAL A 254 22.32 -2.34 7.73
C VAL A 254 21.34 -1.17 7.49
N LEU A 255 20.04 -1.42 7.64
CA LEU A 255 18.97 -0.46 7.34
C LEU A 255 18.09 -0.12 8.55
N PRO A 256 17.56 1.11 8.65
CA PRO A 256 16.59 1.48 9.67
C PRO A 256 15.23 0.78 9.47
N VAL A 257 14.65 0.28 10.56
CA VAL A 257 13.33 -0.36 10.56
C VAL A 257 12.22 0.65 10.86
N VAL A 258 11.24 0.74 9.98
CA VAL A 258 10.00 1.54 10.18
C VAL A 258 8.80 0.62 10.41
N LYS A 259 7.95 0.98 11.37
CA LYS A 259 6.71 0.25 11.69
C LYS A 259 5.56 0.77 10.85
N VAL A 260 4.94 -0.12 10.08
CA VAL A 260 3.67 0.13 9.39
C VAL A 260 2.55 -0.40 10.28
N HIS A 261 1.52 0.43 10.54
CA HIS A 261 0.49 0.15 11.55
C HIS A 261 -0.90 -0.18 10.98
N ASN A 262 -1.18 0.20 9.73
CA ASN A 262 -2.44 -0.06 9.00
C ASN A 262 -2.27 0.39 7.54
N VAL A 263 -3.18 -0.03 6.65
CA VAL A 263 -3.11 0.22 5.20
C VAL A 263 -3.53 1.64 4.73
N ARG A 264 -3.94 2.55 5.62
CA ARG A 264 -4.39 3.89 5.19
C ARG A 264 -3.20 4.74 4.75
N GLY A 265 -3.27 5.30 3.54
CA GLY A 265 -2.19 6.06 2.92
C GLY A 265 -1.17 5.20 2.16
N MET A 266 -1.33 3.87 2.18
CA MET A 266 -0.63 2.96 1.28
C MET A 266 -1.33 2.99 -0.08
N TYR A 267 -0.67 3.57 -1.08
CA TYR A 267 -1.19 3.66 -2.45
C TYR A 267 -0.17 3.10 -3.44
N GLY A 268 -0.62 2.28 -4.38
CA GLY A 268 0.15 1.93 -5.58
C GLY A 268 -0.23 2.86 -6.73
N TRP A 269 0.76 3.55 -7.31
CA TRP A 269 0.53 4.62 -8.29
C TRP A 269 0.49 4.06 -9.71
N LYS A 270 -0.73 3.86 -10.22
CA LYS A 270 -1.01 3.34 -11.56
C LYS A 270 -1.11 4.49 -12.56
N VAL A 271 0.04 4.95 -13.09
CA VAL A 271 0.13 6.19 -13.90
C VAL A 271 -0.78 6.16 -15.13
N ASN A 272 -0.85 5.04 -15.85
CA ASN A 272 -1.77 4.86 -16.99
C ASN A 272 -3.23 5.19 -16.61
N THR A 273 -3.71 4.58 -15.53
CA THR A 273 -5.06 4.76 -14.97
C THR A 273 -5.31 6.19 -14.48
N LEU A 274 -4.31 6.85 -13.88
CA LEU A 274 -4.41 8.26 -13.45
C LEU A 274 -4.48 9.21 -14.66
N VAL A 275 -3.71 8.95 -15.71
CA VAL A 275 -3.74 9.74 -16.96
C VAL A 275 -5.06 9.51 -17.71
N ASP A 276 -5.59 8.30 -17.74
CA ASP A 276 -6.93 8.00 -18.29
C ASP A 276 -8.04 8.76 -17.55
N ALA A 277 -8.04 8.75 -16.22
CA ALA A 277 -9.00 9.49 -15.41
C ALA A 277 -8.88 11.02 -15.64
N ALA A 278 -7.65 11.53 -15.72
CA ALA A 278 -7.38 12.94 -16.02
C ALA A 278 -7.85 13.34 -17.43
N MET A 279 -7.64 12.49 -18.45
CA MET A 279 -8.12 12.68 -19.82
C MET A 279 -9.65 12.65 -19.90
N ALA A 280 -10.30 11.70 -19.22
CA ALA A 280 -11.76 11.61 -19.17
C ALA A 280 -12.40 12.89 -18.58
N ALA A 281 -11.81 13.46 -17.53
CA ALA A 281 -12.27 14.70 -16.90
C ALA A 281 -12.18 15.95 -17.82
N ILE A 282 -11.40 15.89 -18.91
CA ILE A 282 -11.22 16.99 -19.88
C ILE A 282 -11.70 16.66 -21.29
N ALA A 283 -12.31 15.49 -21.54
CA ALA A 283 -12.66 15.02 -22.89
C ALA A 283 -13.52 15.99 -23.72
N ARG A 284 -14.33 16.86 -23.10
CA ARG A 284 -15.09 17.93 -23.78
C ARG A 284 -14.29 19.20 -24.11
N ARG A 285 -12.96 19.18 -23.93
CA ARG A 285 -12.05 20.33 -24.05
C ARG A 285 -10.76 20.02 -24.81
N VAL A 286 -10.61 18.81 -25.33
CA VAL A 286 -9.44 18.33 -26.06
C VAL A 286 -9.92 17.66 -27.33
N ASP A 287 -9.45 18.12 -28.48
CA ASP A 287 -9.78 17.50 -29.77
C ASP A 287 -9.09 16.13 -29.88
N GLU A 288 -9.68 15.17 -30.60
CA GLU A 288 -9.13 13.82 -30.74
C GLU A 288 -7.68 13.82 -31.27
N ALA A 289 -7.35 14.76 -32.17
CA ALA A 289 -6.01 14.96 -32.69
C ALA A 289 -4.99 15.49 -31.65
N GLN A 290 -5.45 16.14 -30.59
CA GLN A 290 -4.61 16.63 -29.48
C GLN A 290 -4.48 15.61 -28.35
N ALA A 291 -5.40 14.65 -28.25
CA ALA A 291 -5.47 13.71 -27.13
C ALA A 291 -4.16 12.92 -26.86
N PRO A 292 -3.38 12.46 -27.86
CA PRO A 292 -2.09 11.82 -27.62
C PRO A 292 -1.05 12.76 -26.97
N LEU A 293 -1.01 14.03 -27.40
CA LEU A 293 -0.07 15.03 -26.89
C LEU A 293 -0.43 15.42 -25.44
N VAL A 294 -1.72 15.59 -25.14
CA VAL A 294 -2.19 15.91 -23.78
C VAL A 294 -1.96 14.72 -22.83
N ARG A 295 -2.17 13.47 -23.31
CA ARG A 295 -1.82 12.24 -22.57
C ARG A 295 -0.33 12.19 -22.23
N GLN A 296 0.55 12.46 -23.21
CA GLN A 296 1.99 12.48 -22.98
C GLN A 296 2.40 13.61 -22.01
N ALA A 297 1.84 14.81 -22.15
CA ALA A 297 2.10 15.93 -21.26
C ALA A 297 1.62 15.68 -19.82
N LEU A 298 0.51 14.95 -19.63
CA LEU A 298 0.03 14.47 -18.33
C LEU A 298 1.00 13.47 -17.70
N SER A 299 1.48 12.48 -18.46
CA SER A 299 2.50 11.52 -17.97
C SER A 299 3.78 12.26 -17.55
N ASN A 300 4.32 13.10 -18.43
CA ASN A 300 5.53 13.88 -18.16
C ASN A 300 5.38 14.79 -16.91
N PHE A 301 4.17 15.33 -16.67
CA PHE A 301 3.87 16.10 -15.47
C PHE A 301 3.92 15.23 -14.20
N LEU A 302 3.27 14.07 -14.18
CA LEU A 302 3.28 13.16 -13.03
C LEU A 302 4.70 12.61 -12.76
N HIS A 303 5.41 12.19 -13.81
CA HIS A 303 6.82 11.76 -13.71
C HIS A 303 7.72 12.88 -13.19
N ARG A 304 7.55 14.12 -13.65
CA ARG A 304 8.30 15.26 -13.08
C ARG A 304 7.92 15.53 -11.63
N VAL A 305 6.64 15.45 -11.26
CA VAL A 305 6.20 15.68 -9.87
C VAL A 305 6.78 14.64 -8.91
N TYR A 306 6.89 13.37 -9.31
CA TYR A 306 7.64 12.38 -8.53
C TYR A 306 9.11 12.78 -8.43
N ASN A 307 9.77 13.07 -9.55
CA ASN A 307 11.20 13.37 -9.58
C ASN A 307 11.60 14.65 -8.81
N ASP A 308 10.87 15.75 -8.96
CA ASP A 308 11.15 17.03 -8.30
C ASP A 308 10.91 17.00 -6.78
N LEU A 309 10.15 16.02 -6.26
CA LEU A 309 9.70 15.99 -4.85
C LEU A 309 10.23 14.81 -4.02
N ARG A 310 10.53 13.67 -4.65
CA ARG A 310 10.91 12.43 -3.94
C ARG A 310 12.12 12.62 -3.02
N ASN A 311 12.03 12.04 -1.84
CA ASN A 311 13.09 12.06 -0.81
C ASN A 311 12.82 10.96 0.24
N ILE A 312 13.69 10.84 1.25
CA ILE A 312 13.58 9.80 2.30
C ILE A 312 12.35 9.93 3.22
N GLY A 313 11.60 11.03 3.18
CA GLY A 313 10.32 11.16 3.88
C GLY A 313 10.40 11.28 5.39
N ASN A 314 11.55 11.71 5.95
CA ASN A 314 11.81 11.69 7.39
C ASN A 314 11.43 13.02 8.08
N THR A 315 12.06 14.15 7.71
CA THR A 315 11.73 15.45 8.31
C THR A 315 10.31 15.92 7.94
N SER A 316 9.78 16.92 8.62
CA SER A 316 8.46 17.44 8.28
C SER A 316 8.38 18.02 6.86
N ARG A 317 9.46 18.65 6.38
CA ARG A 317 9.52 19.14 4.99
C ARG A 317 9.58 17.98 3.98
N ASP A 318 10.31 16.92 4.31
CA ASP A 318 10.44 15.69 3.52
C ASP A 318 9.09 14.97 3.37
N ARG A 319 8.38 14.78 4.50
CA ARG A 319 7.00 14.25 4.51
C ARG A 319 6.05 15.14 3.69
N ALA A 320 6.21 16.46 3.78
CA ALA A 320 5.37 17.39 3.03
C ALA A 320 5.61 17.28 1.52
N LEU A 321 6.87 17.19 1.06
CA LEU A 321 7.21 16.97 -0.35
C LEU A 321 6.68 15.63 -0.88
N ASN A 322 6.90 14.53 -0.15
CA ASN A 322 6.44 13.19 -0.55
C ASN A 322 4.91 13.07 -0.55
N PHE A 323 4.22 13.64 0.45
CA PHE A 323 2.77 13.67 0.47
C PHE A 323 2.18 14.63 -0.57
N ALA A 324 2.87 15.74 -0.88
CA ALA A 324 2.48 16.62 -1.98
C ALA A 324 2.45 15.88 -3.33
N ALA A 325 3.47 15.06 -3.63
CA ALA A 325 3.46 14.21 -4.80
C ALA A 325 2.23 13.27 -4.81
N THR A 326 1.95 12.61 -3.68
CA THR A 326 0.77 11.74 -3.52
C THR A 326 -0.55 12.48 -3.78
N ASN A 327 -0.72 13.66 -3.17
CA ASN A 327 -1.90 14.48 -3.33
C ASN A 327 -2.06 15.01 -4.77
N ILE A 328 -0.97 15.28 -5.47
CA ILE A 328 -0.98 15.67 -6.89
C ILE A 328 -1.39 14.51 -7.80
N PHE A 329 -0.91 13.29 -7.52
CA PHE A 329 -1.30 12.08 -8.25
C PHE A 329 -2.81 11.80 -8.08
N GLN A 330 -3.34 11.84 -6.85
CA GLN A 330 -4.78 11.69 -6.59
C GLN A 330 -5.61 12.83 -7.23
N ALA A 331 -5.08 14.05 -7.28
CA ALA A 331 -5.73 15.22 -7.88
C ALA A 331 -5.36 15.48 -9.35
N ALA A 332 -4.83 14.49 -10.10
CA ALA A 332 -4.29 14.68 -11.46
C ALA A 332 -5.26 15.43 -12.41
N ALA A 333 -6.56 15.12 -12.33
CA ALA A 333 -7.62 15.76 -13.12
C ALA A 333 -7.74 17.29 -12.90
N THR A 334 -7.36 17.81 -11.72
CA THR A 334 -7.36 19.25 -11.42
C THR A 334 -6.33 20.02 -12.26
N PHE A 335 -5.19 19.40 -12.56
CA PHE A 335 -4.11 20.01 -13.35
C PHE A 335 -4.30 19.81 -14.85
N ALA A 336 -5.04 18.77 -15.25
CA ALA A 336 -5.28 18.38 -16.63
C ALA A 336 -5.79 19.52 -17.53
N GLN A 337 -6.64 20.43 -17.01
CA GLN A 337 -7.09 21.60 -17.78
C GLN A 337 -5.95 22.62 -18.06
N ALA A 338 -4.97 22.78 -17.16
CA ALA A 338 -3.84 23.66 -17.42
C ALA A 338 -2.92 23.08 -18.50
N ILE A 339 -2.69 21.76 -18.43
CA ILE A 339 -1.86 20.98 -19.37
C ILE A 339 -2.48 20.97 -20.76
N ALA A 340 -3.78 20.67 -20.87
CA ALA A 340 -4.54 20.74 -22.12
C ALA A 340 -4.57 22.14 -22.76
N GLN A 341 -4.39 23.20 -21.96
CA GLN A 341 -4.26 24.57 -22.46
C GLN A 341 -2.83 24.92 -22.93
N GLY A 342 -1.91 23.95 -23.03
CA GLY A 342 -0.52 24.16 -23.46
C GLY A 342 0.40 24.70 -22.38
N ARG A 343 0.01 24.67 -21.10
CA ARG A 343 0.91 25.05 -20.00
C ARG A 343 1.61 23.85 -19.39
N GLN A 344 2.88 24.01 -19.06
CA GLN A 344 3.69 23.02 -18.38
C GLN A 344 3.96 23.47 -16.94
N LEU A 345 4.31 22.54 -16.06
CA LEU A 345 4.79 22.87 -14.72
C LEU A 345 6.10 23.67 -14.85
N ASP A 346 6.19 24.80 -14.16
CA ASP A 346 7.36 25.68 -14.12
C ASP A 346 8.13 25.39 -12.82
N ILE A 347 7.47 25.68 -11.69
CA ILE A 347 8.06 25.68 -10.34
C ILE A 347 7.13 24.99 -9.36
N ILE A 348 7.73 24.25 -8.42
CA ILE A 348 7.10 23.82 -7.17
C ILE A 348 7.73 24.61 -6.02
N THR A 349 6.91 25.23 -5.18
CA THR A 349 7.34 25.90 -3.94
C THR A 349 6.68 25.21 -2.75
N VAL A 350 7.45 24.96 -1.68
CA VAL A 350 6.97 24.35 -0.43
C VAL A 350 7.44 25.19 0.74
N GLU A 351 6.48 25.88 1.36
CA GLU A 351 6.65 26.85 2.44
C GLU A 351 5.91 26.37 3.69
N LYS A 352 6.35 26.76 4.90
CA LYS A 352 5.60 26.49 6.12
C LYS A 352 4.32 27.33 6.12
N SER A 353 3.16 26.71 6.31
CA SER A 353 1.88 27.43 6.23
C SER A 353 1.69 28.32 7.47
N PRO A 354 1.30 29.60 7.32
CA PRO A 354 0.87 30.43 8.44
C PRO A 354 -0.57 30.07 8.90
N PHE A 355 -1.30 29.22 8.17
CA PHE A 355 -2.70 28.87 8.43
C PHE A 355 -2.85 27.49 9.08
N CYS A 356 -2.14 27.30 10.21
CA CYS A 356 -2.18 26.07 10.98
C CYS A 356 -3.06 26.17 12.23
N ARG A 357 -3.60 25.03 12.68
CA ARG A 357 -4.10 24.87 14.06
C ARG A 357 -2.92 24.76 15.01
N LEU A 358 -3.14 25.06 16.30
CA LEU A 358 -2.14 24.78 17.32
C LEU A 358 -1.83 23.27 17.34
N ASN A 359 -0.54 22.92 17.36
CA ASN A 359 -0.01 21.55 17.25
C ASN A 359 -0.15 20.86 15.86
N SER A 360 -0.62 21.57 14.82
CA SER A 360 -0.48 21.11 13.43
C SER A 360 0.91 21.39 12.86
N ASP A 361 1.31 20.63 11.84
CA ASP A 361 2.58 20.77 11.13
C ASP A 361 2.29 20.94 9.64
N CYS A 362 1.72 22.09 9.27
CA CYS A 362 1.24 22.35 7.92
C CYS A 362 2.18 23.15 7.03
N TRP A 363 2.11 22.84 5.74
CA TRP A 363 2.94 23.34 4.66
C TRP A 363 2.04 23.73 3.49
N ASP A 364 2.28 24.92 2.92
CA ASP A 364 1.62 25.38 1.72
C ASP A 364 2.44 24.94 0.49
N ILE A 365 1.80 24.16 -0.37
CA ILE A 365 2.37 23.63 -1.61
C ILE A 365 1.84 24.45 -2.77
N ARG A 366 2.73 25.09 -3.53
CA ARG A 366 2.39 25.91 -4.70
C ARG A 366 2.97 25.30 -5.97
N LEU A 367 2.12 25.09 -6.96
CA LEU A 367 2.48 24.67 -8.31
C LEU A 367 2.23 25.84 -9.26
N GLU A 368 3.28 26.38 -9.85
CA GLU A 368 3.17 27.44 -10.85
C GLU A 368 3.35 26.81 -12.25
N PHE A 369 2.35 26.98 -13.13
CA PHE A 369 2.38 26.52 -14.51
C PHE A 369 2.54 27.70 -15.47
N SER A 370 3.46 27.60 -16.42
CA SER A 370 3.72 28.62 -17.45
C SER A 370 3.56 28.05 -18.85
N ASP A 371 3.57 28.93 -19.85
CA ASP A 371 3.45 28.59 -21.26
C ASP A 371 4.86 28.73 -21.90
N PRO A 372 5.47 27.64 -22.38
CA PRO A 372 6.83 27.67 -22.90
C PRO A 372 6.92 28.35 -24.28
N GLU A 373 5.82 28.40 -25.05
CA GLU A 373 5.77 29.03 -26.37
C GLU A 373 5.45 30.53 -26.26
N SER A 374 4.68 30.92 -25.23
CA SER A 374 4.17 32.28 -25.05
C SER A 374 4.55 32.87 -23.69
N SER A 375 5.77 33.41 -23.62
CA SER A 375 6.28 34.16 -22.45
C SER A 375 5.45 35.39 -22.04
N ARG A 376 4.51 35.83 -22.87
CA ARG A 376 3.53 36.90 -22.55
C ARG A 376 2.27 36.40 -21.84
N ARG A 377 2.05 35.08 -21.75
CA ARG A 377 0.82 34.50 -21.20
C ARG A 377 0.89 34.45 -19.68
N GLY A 378 -0.23 34.76 -19.03
CA GLY A 378 -0.38 34.66 -17.57
C GLY A 378 -0.16 33.23 -17.07
N ARG A 379 0.64 33.11 -16.01
CA ARG A 379 0.95 31.86 -15.31
C ARG A 379 -0.28 31.40 -14.53
N LYS A 380 -0.51 30.08 -14.45
CA LYS A 380 -1.63 29.47 -13.72
C LYS A 380 -1.07 28.85 -12.44
N VAL A 381 -1.57 29.28 -11.29
CA VAL A 381 -1.12 28.79 -9.98
C VAL A 381 -2.16 27.85 -9.39
N PHE A 382 -1.70 26.77 -8.80
CA PHE A 382 -2.48 25.94 -7.88
C PHE A 382 -1.79 25.95 -6.52
N CYS A 383 -2.57 26.01 -5.44
CA CYS A 383 -2.05 26.01 -4.08
C CYS A 383 -2.94 25.20 -3.16
N PHE A 384 -2.34 24.32 -2.36
CA PHE A 384 -3.03 23.52 -1.36
C PHE A 384 -2.16 23.39 -0.11
N THR A 385 -2.81 23.31 1.05
CA THR A 385 -2.15 23.18 2.36
C THR A 385 -2.23 21.72 2.80
N ILE A 386 -1.15 21.17 3.33
CA ILE A 386 -1.11 19.79 3.88
C ILE A 386 -0.57 19.82 5.31
N ASP A 387 -1.08 18.98 6.20
CA ASP A 387 -0.60 18.80 7.58
C ASP A 387 0.07 17.42 7.73
N VAL A 388 1.33 17.42 8.16
CA VAL A 388 2.18 16.23 8.31
C VAL A 388 2.50 15.90 9.77
N ALA A 389 1.73 16.43 10.73
CA ALA A 389 1.89 16.13 12.15
C ALA A 389 1.57 14.65 12.47
N LEU A 390 0.63 14.07 11.73
CA LEU A 390 0.21 12.67 11.86
C LEU A 390 1.03 11.73 10.96
N ILE A 391 1.00 10.44 11.29
CA ILE A 391 1.65 9.37 10.50
C ILE A 391 1.07 9.24 9.08
N MET A 392 -0.24 9.48 8.95
CA MET A 392 -0.90 9.72 7.67
C MET A 392 -1.19 11.22 7.57
N PRO A 393 -0.50 11.96 6.68
CA PRO A 393 -0.78 13.37 6.43
C PRO A 393 -2.19 13.60 5.87
N VAL A 394 -2.66 14.85 5.96
CA VAL A 394 -3.99 15.26 5.48
C VAL A 394 -3.93 16.57 4.69
N THR A 395 -4.76 16.69 3.66
CA THR A 395 -4.93 17.94 2.89
C THR A 395 -5.97 18.82 3.56
N ILE A 396 -5.64 20.11 3.78
CA ILE A 396 -6.50 21.09 4.46
C ILE A 396 -7.26 21.92 3.42
N GLY A 397 -8.54 21.57 3.24
CA GLY A 397 -9.45 22.27 2.34
C GLY A 397 -9.21 21.94 0.86
N GLU A 398 -9.80 22.74 -0.02
CA GLU A 398 -9.75 22.52 -1.47
C GLU A 398 -8.49 23.12 -2.12
N ILE A 399 -8.10 22.59 -3.28
CA ILE A 399 -7.01 23.14 -4.10
C ILE A 399 -7.44 24.50 -4.66
N LYS A 400 -6.84 25.57 -4.14
CA LYS A 400 -7.06 26.95 -4.57
C LYS A 400 -6.35 27.17 -5.90
N SER A 401 -6.92 27.96 -6.81
CA SER A 401 -6.24 28.27 -8.08
C SER A 401 -6.59 29.64 -8.65
N TRP A 402 -5.56 30.36 -9.08
CA TRP A 402 -5.65 31.72 -9.64
C TRP A 402 -4.65 31.91 -10.79
N SER A 403 -4.67 33.08 -11.41
CA SER A 403 -3.71 33.45 -12.46
C SER A 403 -2.76 34.53 -11.92
N LEU A 404 -1.49 34.48 -12.31
CA LEU A 404 -0.51 35.54 -12.10
C LEU A 404 -0.08 36.13 -13.45
N PRO A 405 0.48 37.35 -13.49
CA PRO A 405 1.18 37.85 -14.67
C PRO A 405 2.27 36.90 -15.16
N SER A 406 2.62 37.02 -16.44
CA SER A 406 3.89 36.53 -16.98
C SER A 406 5.05 37.12 -16.19
N ARG A 407 6.15 36.36 -16.03
CA ARG A 407 7.40 36.95 -15.53
C ARG A 407 7.95 37.89 -16.60
N SER A 408 8.11 39.17 -16.27
CA SER A 408 9.05 40.03 -16.98
C SER A 408 10.43 39.40 -16.88
N LYS A 409 11.15 39.28 -17.99
CA LYS A 409 12.61 39.12 -17.92
C LYS A 409 13.16 40.45 -17.42
N GLU A 410 13.75 40.44 -16.23
CA GLU A 410 14.73 41.45 -15.88
C GLU A 410 15.91 41.29 -16.85
N SER A 411 16.40 42.41 -17.40
CA SER A 411 17.22 42.48 -18.61
C SER A 411 18.56 43.16 -18.37
#